data_AF-A0A519T8F6-F1
#
_entry.id   AF-A0A519T8F6-F1
#
_cell.length_a   1.000
_cell.length_b   1.000
_cell.length_c   1.000
_cell.angle_alpha   90.00
_cell.angle_beta   90.00
_cell.angle_gamma   90.00
#
_symmetry.space_group_name_H-M   'P 1'
#
loop_
_entity.id
_entity.type
_entity.pdbx_description
1 polymer ?
#
loop_
_entity_poly.entity_id
_entity_poly.type
_entity_poly.pdbx_seq_one_letter_code
_entity_poly.pdbx_strand_id
1 'polypeptide(L)'
;MRLIFRLTLFFSLLATLPFAAHAQLEELGEAGESDFNPPPGYKPNYRGKALGWQKNLPPDSTHIRYSVFLIGDVGNPIPFEKGGEPSLNHLRKELLHMGVNSSVVYLGDNIYNQGMPREGAYDRKIAEGRLRTQLDALKGYKGEKYMVPGNHDWIQGIKGGREQLLREQRYAEHYLASDSAAFSYTGDFLVPRDGCPGPYEIRLRDDLVMIAIDSQWFLTDQANRPFGDACGADNAEEAFAQIEQVIQNNQDKHILIVTHHPMYSDGIHGGYFTFADHVFPLSIVFKYAFVPLPIIGSIYPLARQYGGINQDIP
;
A
#
# COMPACT_ATOMS: atom_id res chain seq x y z
N MET A 1 -35.65 24.11 9.84
CA MET A 1 -36.05 22.79 10.42
C MET A 1 -36.23 21.67 9.40
N ARG A 2 -36.79 21.88 8.21
CA ARG A 2 -36.95 20.81 7.18
C ARG A 2 -35.65 20.40 6.45
N LEU A 3 -34.63 21.24 6.42
CA LEU A 3 -33.33 20.95 5.79
C LEU A 3 -32.45 20.06 6.69
N ILE A 4 -32.47 20.30 8.01
CA ILE A 4 -31.74 19.52 9.01
C ILE A 4 -32.28 18.09 9.04
N PHE A 5 -33.61 17.91 9.05
CA PHE A 5 -34.24 16.58 9.03
C PHE A 5 -33.95 15.77 7.75
N ARG A 6 -33.69 16.43 6.61
CA ARG A 6 -33.31 15.77 5.34
C ARG A 6 -31.82 15.40 5.31
N LEU A 7 -30.95 16.18 5.95
CA LEU A 7 -29.54 15.82 6.12
C LEU A 7 -29.38 14.62 7.06
N THR A 8 -30.11 14.59 8.18
CA THR A 8 -30.07 13.44 9.10
C THR A 8 -30.52 12.16 8.40
N LEU A 9 -31.56 12.23 7.56
CA LEU A 9 -32.03 11.09 6.75
C LEU A 9 -30.98 10.60 5.76
N PHE A 10 -30.22 11.51 5.13
CA PHE A 10 -29.18 11.17 4.14
C PHE A 10 -27.97 10.48 4.78
N PHE A 11 -27.54 10.95 5.96
CA PHE A 11 -26.48 10.29 6.75
C PHE A 11 -26.92 8.93 7.31
N SER A 12 -28.17 8.79 7.77
CA SER A 12 -28.69 7.48 8.16
C SER A 12 -28.92 6.54 6.97
N LEU A 13 -29.15 7.06 5.76
CA LEU A 13 -29.27 6.24 4.55
C LEU A 13 -27.92 5.63 4.16
N LEU A 14 -26.83 6.41 4.25
CA LEU A 14 -25.46 5.90 4.04
C LEU A 14 -25.17 4.76 5.02
N ALA A 15 -25.44 4.92 6.32
CA ALA A 15 -25.23 3.87 7.31
C ALA A 15 -26.07 2.59 7.10
N THR A 16 -27.09 2.63 6.23
CA THR A 16 -27.98 1.48 5.91
C THR A 16 -27.75 0.90 4.51
N LEU A 17 -26.79 1.42 3.75
CA LEU A 17 -26.46 0.86 2.44
C LEU A 17 -25.89 -0.57 2.62
N PRO A 18 -26.33 -1.54 1.79
CA PRO A 18 -25.79 -2.89 1.84
C PRO A 18 -24.27 -2.86 1.64
N PHE A 19 -23.57 -3.77 2.31
CA PHE A 19 -22.10 -3.81 2.42
C PHE A 19 -21.35 -3.69 1.09
N ALA A 20 -21.90 -4.23 0.00
CA ALA A 20 -21.35 -4.09 -1.34
C ALA A 20 -21.32 -2.63 -1.86
N ALA A 21 -22.31 -1.80 -1.47
CA ALA A 21 -22.38 -0.40 -1.84
C ALA A 21 -21.38 0.48 -1.06
N HIS A 22 -20.99 0.08 0.16
CA HIS A 22 -19.91 0.76 0.92
C HIS A 22 -18.54 0.45 0.32
N ALA A 23 -18.25 -0.82 0.05
CA ALA A 23 -17.02 -1.21 -0.65
C ALA A 23 -16.93 -0.59 -2.06
N GLN A 24 -18.07 -0.45 -2.76
CA GLN A 24 -18.13 0.29 -4.02
C GLN A 24 -17.91 1.79 -3.84
N LEU A 25 -18.29 2.40 -2.71
CA LEU A 25 -18.04 3.82 -2.44
C LEU A 25 -16.57 4.10 -2.07
N GLU A 26 -15.90 3.17 -1.37
CA GLU A 26 -14.44 3.17 -1.19
C GLU A 26 -13.71 2.97 -2.52
N GLU A 27 -14.08 1.95 -3.31
CA GLU A 27 -13.53 1.70 -4.66
C GLU A 27 -13.66 2.93 -5.58
N LEU A 28 -14.75 3.68 -5.43
CA LEU A 28 -15.01 4.91 -6.15
C LEU A 28 -14.18 6.09 -5.62
N GLY A 29 -13.85 6.15 -4.33
CA GLY A 29 -13.05 7.21 -3.70
C GLY A 29 -11.53 6.96 -3.69
N GLU A 30 -11.10 5.70 -3.86
CA GLU A 30 -9.73 5.22 -4.02
C GLU A 30 -9.30 5.15 -5.49
N ALA A 31 -10.16 5.59 -6.42
CA ALA A 31 -9.86 5.84 -7.83
C ALA A 31 -8.83 6.99 -8.04
N GLY A 32 -7.86 7.10 -7.14
CA GLY A 32 -6.56 7.72 -7.33
C GLY A 32 -5.63 6.88 -8.23
N GLU A 33 -6.10 5.78 -8.84
CA GLU A 33 -5.53 5.23 -10.08
C GLU A 33 -5.68 6.29 -11.20
N SER A 34 -4.85 7.33 -11.16
CA SER A 34 -4.79 8.26 -12.26
C SER A 34 -4.10 7.55 -13.42
N ASP A 35 -4.86 7.16 -14.45
CA ASP A 35 -4.33 6.87 -15.80
C ASP A 35 -3.52 8.05 -16.38
N PHE A 36 -3.49 9.19 -15.69
CA PHE A 36 -2.72 10.35 -16.06
C PHE A 36 -1.32 10.25 -15.46
N ASN A 37 -0.37 9.95 -16.33
CA ASN A 37 0.96 10.55 -16.17
C ASN A 37 0.77 12.05 -15.92
N PRO A 38 1.53 12.65 -14.99
CA PRO A 38 1.43 14.07 -14.71
C PRO A 38 1.46 14.87 -16.03
N PRO A 39 0.54 15.83 -16.24
CA PRO A 39 0.40 16.51 -17.51
C PRO A 39 1.72 17.16 -17.93
N PRO A 40 1.99 17.34 -19.23
CA PRO A 40 3.19 18.00 -19.70
C PRO A 40 3.41 19.33 -18.99
N GLY A 41 4.54 19.47 -18.28
CA GLY A 41 4.86 20.66 -17.48
C GLY A 41 4.54 20.56 -15.98
N TYR A 42 4.01 19.43 -15.49
CA TYR A 42 3.94 19.13 -14.07
C TYR A 42 5.34 19.21 -13.45
N LYS A 43 5.48 20.00 -12.40
CA LYS A 43 6.72 20.14 -11.66
C LYS A 43 6.59 19.34 -10.38
N PRO A 44 7.53 18.43 -10.06
CA PRO A 44 7.53 17.76 -8.78
C PRO A 44 7.55 18.79 -7.65
N ASN A 45 6.73 18.59 -6.62
CA ASN A 45 6.67 19.48 -5.48
C ASN A 45 7.83 19.17 -4.52
N TYR A 46 9.03 19.68 -4.83
CA TYR A 46 10.15 19.61 -3.91
C TYR A 46 9.97 20.64 -2.80
N ARG A 47 10.17 20.23 -1.54
CA ARG A 47 10.38 21.21 -0.45
C ARG A 47 11.47 22.19 -0.86
N GLY A 48 11.34 23.48 -0.52
CA GLY A 48 12.25 24.52 -1.01
C GLY A 48 13.75 24.22 -0.77
N LYS A 49 14.08 23.52 0.32
CA LYS A 49 15.45 23.06 0.63
C LYS A 49 15.99 21.97 -0.31
N ALA A 50 15.12 21.21 -0.98
CA ALA A 50 15.44 20.13 -1.90
C ALA A 50 15.44 20.57 -3.38
N LEU A 51 15.10 21.84 -3.67
CA LEU A 51 15.20 22.38 -5.03
C LEU A 51 16.66 22.36 -5.49
N GLY A 52 16.88 21.83 -6.70
CA GLY A 52 18.22 21.73 -7.27
C GLY A 52 19.09 20.64 -6.65
N TRP A 53 18.49 19.61 -6.03
CA TRP A 53 19.21 18.45 -5.50
C TRP A 53 20.19 17.82 -6.51
N GLN A 54 19.91 17.92 -7.82
CA GLN A 54 20.80 17.46 -8.89
C GLN A 54 22.15 18.17 -8.93
N LYS A 55 22.26 19.37 -8.34
CA LYS A 55 23.52 20.12 -8.22
C LYS A 55 24.32 19.72 -6.98
N ASN A 56 23.69 19.02 -6.04
CA ASN A 56 24.25 18.59 -4.77
C ASN A 56 24.24 17.06 -4.68
N LEU A 57 24.66 16.40 -5.76
CA LEU A 57 24.88 14.97 -5.73
C LEU A 57 26.15 14.68 -4.92
N PRO A 58 26.21 13.53 -4.24
CA PRO A 58 27.47 13.01 -3.71
C PRO A 58 28.56 13.04 -4.80
N PRO A 59 29.84 13.28 -4.46
CA PRO A 59 30.93 13.30 -5.44
C PRO A 59 30.95 12.02 -6.28
N ASP A 60 31.38 12.09 -7.54
CA ASP A 60 31.48 10.93 -8.45
C ASP A 60 32.39 9.80 -7.91
N SER A 61 33.26 10.10 -6.95
CA SER A 61 34.08 9.11 -6.23
C SER A 61 33.29 8.26 -5.23
N THR A 62 32.02 8.60 -4.97
CA THR A 62 31.12 7.81 -4.12
C THR A 62 30.37 6.82 -5.00
N HIS A 63 30.41 5.54 -4.60
CA HIS A 63 29.72 4.47 -5.32
C HIS A 63 28.49 4.04 -4.53
N ILE A 64 27.38 3.76 -5.24
CA ILE A 64 26.18 3.19 -4.62
C ILE A 64 26.54 1.83 -4.03
N ARG A 65 26.43 1.71 -2.71
CA ARG A 65 26.75 0.47 -1.98
C ARG A 65 25.58 -0.52 -1.94
N TYR A 66 24.36 0.01 -1.94
CA TYR A 66 23.13 -0.76 -1.90
C TYR A 66 21.95 0.09 -2.36
N SER A 67 20.99 -0.50 -3.06
CA SER A 67 19.76 0.17 -3.48
C SER A 67 18.54 -0.52 -2.89
N VAL A 68 17.58 0.25 -2.39
CA VAL A 68 16.26 -0.26 -2.00
C VAL A 68 15.23 0.33 -2.95
N PHE A 69 14.49 -0.54 -3.65
CA PHE A 69 13.39 -0.17 -4.51
C PHE A 69 12.07 -0.33 -3.74
N LEU A 70 11.25 0.71 -3.77
CA LEU A 70 9.96 0.75 -3.08
C LEU A 70 8.86 0.96 -4.12
N ILE A 71 7.85 0.10 -4.12
CA ILE A 71 6.69 0.21 -5.01
C ILE A 71 5.43 -0.18 -4.24
N GLY A 72 4.36 0.60 -4.29
CA GLY A 72 3.07 0.29 -3.66
C GLY A 72 1.94 0.36 -4.68
N ASP A 73 0.74 -0.05 -4.28
CA ASP A 73 -0.49 0.23 -5.02
C ASP A 73 -0.50 -0.35 -6.45
N VAL A 74 0.12 -1.52 -6.61
CA VAL A 74 0.22 -2.23 -7.90
C VAL A 74 -0.80 -3.35 -8.04
N GLY A 75 -1.90 -3.29 -7.28
CA GLY A 75 -2.91 -4.33 -7.14
C GLY A 75 -3.76 -4.62 -8.38
N ASN A 76 -3.63 -3.83 -9.44
CA ASN A 76 -4.35 -4.02 -10.70
C ASN A 76 -3.47 -3.72 -11.92
N PRO A 77 -2.32 -4.41 -12.08
CA PRO A 77 -1.35 -4.04 -13.09
C PRO A 77 -1.88 -4.32 -14.49
N ILE A 78 -1.50 -3.47 -15.46
CA ILE A 78 -1.76 -3.75 -16.88
C ILE A 78 -1.08 -5.08 -17.24
N PRO A 79 -1.80 -6.08 -17.78
CA PRO A 79 -1.20 -7.34 -18.18
C PRO A 79 -0.08 -7.15 -19.20
N PHE A 80 0.96 -7.98 -19.14
CA PHE A 80 2.11 -7.92 -20.06
C PHE A 80 1.68 -7.93 -21.53
N GLU A 81 0.62 -8.69 -21.84
CA GLU A 81 0.05 -8.88 -23.18
C GLU A 81 -0.53 -7.59 -23.76
N LYS A 82 -0.80 -6.61 -22.90
CA LYS A 82 -1.30 -5.28 -23.23
C LYS A 82 -0.22 -4.19 -23.09
N GLY A 83 1.04 -4.58 -22.95
CA GLY A 83 2.19 -3.68 -22.80
C GLY A 83 2.81 -3.67 -21.39
N GLY A 84 2.13 -4.27 -20.41
CA GLY A 84 2.59 -4.28 -19.02
C GLY A 84 2.48 -2.92 -18.34
N GLU A 85 2.40 -2.94 -17.01
CA GLU A 85 2.41 -1.73 -16.19
C GLU A 85 3.76 -0.99 -16.34
N PRO A 86 3.79 0.28 -16.81
CA PRO A 86 5.05 0.99 -17.06
C PRO A 86 5.98 1.08 -15.85
N SER A 87 5.42 1.26 -14.64
CA SER A 87 6.20 1.30 -13.40
C SER A 87 6.86 -0.05 -13.10
N LEU A 88 6.13 -1.16 -13.20
CA LEU A 88 6.68 -2.52 -13.04
C LEU A 88 7.71 -2.86 -14.13
N ASN A 89 7.48 -2.43 -15.37
CA ASN A 89 8.42 -2.62 -16.48
C ASN A 89 9.74 -1.88 -16.22
N HIS A 90 9.69 -0.67 -15.67
CA HIS A 90 10.89 0.08 -15.31
C HIS A 90 11.60 -0.55 -14.11
N LEU A 91 10.85 -0.86 -13.05
CA LEU A 91 11.37 -1.55 -11.86
C LEU A 91 12.14 -2.83 -12.26
N ARG A 92 11.57 -3.67 -13.12
CA ARG A 92 12.24 -4.88 -13.62
C ARG A 92 13.61 -4.58 -14.23
N LYS A 93 13.73 -3.53 -15.04
CA LYS A 93 15.02 -3.15 -15.66
C LYS A 93 16.05 -2.77 -14.60
N GLU A 94 15.65 -1.97 -13.62
CA GLU A 94 16.52 -1.53 -12.53
C GLU A 94 16.94 -2.69 -11.62
N LEU A 95 16.02 -3.60 -11.29
CA LEU A 95 16.31 -4.79 -10.49
C LEU A 95 17.34 -5.71 -11.16
N LEU A 96 17.17 -5.97 -12.46
CA LEU A 96 18.12 -6.79 -13.22
C LEU A 96 19.49 -6.10 -13.38
N HIS A 97 19.51 -4.77 -13.43
CA HIS A 97 20.75 -3.99 -13.49
C HIS A 97 21.51 -4.04 -12.15
N MET A 98 20.82 -3.84 -11.02
CA MET A 98 21.43 -3.78 -9.69
C MET A 98 21.79 -5.16 -9.11
N GLY A 99 20.97 -6.18 -9.37
CA GLY A 99 21.24 -7.56 -8.94
C GLY A 99 21.29 -7.75 -7.42
N VAL A 100 22.37 -8.37 -6.92
CA VAL A 100 22.50 -8.82 -5.51
C VAL A 100 22.69 -7.67 -4.51
N ASN A 101 23.13 -6.49 -4.95
CA ASN A 101 23.35 -5.33 -4.09
C ASN A 101 22.10 -4.44 -4.02
N SER A 102 20.93 -5.05 -4.07
CA SER A 102 19.68 -4.33 -3.90
C SER A 102 18.61 -5.19 -3.23
N SER A 103 17.55 -4.51 -2.83
CA SER A 103 16.29 -5.11 -2.39
C SER A 103 15.11 -4.43 -3.06
N VAL A 104 13.99 -5.13 -3.17
CA VAL A 104 12.69 -4.57 -3.55
C VAL A 104 11.65 -4.84 -2.47
N VAL A 105 10.81 -3.85 -2.20
CA VAL A 105 9.70 -3.95 -1.26
C VAL A 105 8.41 -3.50 -1.94
N TYR A 106 7.42 -4.40 -1.97
CA TYR A 106 6.05 -4.05 -2.29
C TYR A 106 5.38 -3.48 -1.03
N LEU A 107 4.82 -2.28 -1.11
CA LEU A 107 4.32 -1.49 0.02
C LEU A 107 2.80 -1.62 0.21
N GLY A 108 2.25 -2.81 0.01
CA GLY A 108 0.83 -3.09 0.20
C GLY A 108 -0.04 -2.80 -1.02
N ASP A 109 -1.29 -3.21 -0.86
CA ASP A 109 -2.31 -3.27 -1.90
C ASP A 109 -1.84 -4.07 -3.10
N ASN A 110 -1.41 -5.28 -2.79
CA ASN A 110 -0.85 -6.20 -3.76
C ASN A 110 -1.95 -6.80 -4.65
N ILE A 111 -3.21 -6.88 -4.16
CA ILE A 111 -4.35 -7.31 -4.96
C ILE A 111 -5.57 -6.44 -4.67
N TYR A 112 -5.91 -5.59 -5.64
CA TYR A 112 -7.16 -4.86 -5.63
C TYR A 112 -8.37 -5.77 -5.88
N ASN A 113 -9.56 -5.53 -5.35
CA ASN A 113 -9.88 -4.63 -4.22
C ASN A 113 -10.04 -5.38 -2.89
N GLN A 114 -9.94 -6.71 -2.90
CA GLN A 114 -10.23 -7.51 -1.72
C GLN A 114 -9.17 -8.58 -1.50
N GLY A 115 -7.92 -8.40 -1.92
CA GLY A 115 -6.88 -9.39 -1.67
C GLY A 115 -7.10 -10.69 -2.44
N MET A 116 -6.55 -11.80 -1.92
CA MET A 116 -6.61 -13.12 -2.53
C MET A 116 -7.85 -13.97 -2.14
N PRO A 117 -8.83 -14.21 -3.04
CA PRO A 117 -10.05 -14.98 -2.74
C PRO A 117 -9.78 -16.46 -2.49
N ARG A 118 -10.76 -17.18 -1.94
CA ARG A 118 -10.68 -18.65 -1.80
C ARG A 118 -10.63 -19.35 -3.16
N GLU A 119 -10.05 -20.55 -3.18
CA GLU A 119 -10.08 -21.40 -4.37
C GLU A 119 -11.53 -21.66 -4.81
N GLY A 120 -11.75 -21.62 -6.13
CA GLY A 120 -13.08 -21.77 -6.74
C GLY A 120 -13.97 -20.52 -6.69
N ALA A 121 -13.56 -19.43 -6.04
CA ALA A 121 -14.26 -18.15 -6.15
C ALA A 121 -14.21 -17.60 -7.59
N TYR A 122 -15.24 -16.86 -7.98
CA TYR A 122 -15.41 -16.34 -9.35
C TYR A 122 -14.23 -15.48 -9.81
N ASP A 123 -13.70 -14.66 -8.90
CA ASP A 123 -12.63 -13.69 -9.10
C ASP A 123 -11.22 -14.23 -8.78
N ARG A 124 -11.11 -15.47 -8.29
CA ARG A 124 -9.83 -16.10 -7.92
C ARG A 124 -8.77 -16.00 -9.02
N LYS A 125 -9.15 -16.33 -10.27
CA LYS A 125 -8.22 -16.30 -11.41
C LYS A 125 -7.73 -14.88 -11.74
N ILE A 126 -8.55 -13.87 -11.48
CA ILE A 126 -8.20 -12.46 -11.71
C ILE A 126 -7.18 -12.03 -10.65
N ALA A 127 -7.46 -12.32 -9.37
CA ALA A 127 -6.54 -12.03 -8.27
C ALA A 127 -5.17 -12.72 -8.44
N GLU A 128 -5.16 -14.01 -8.80
CA GLU A 128 -3.93 -14.74 -9.12
C GLU A 128 -3.17 -14.14 -10.30
N GLY A 129 -3.88 -13.66 -11.33
CA GLY A 129 -3.29 -12.99 -12.48
C GLY A 129 -2.59 -11.69 -12.09
N ARG A 130 -3.26 -10.85 -11.28
CA ARG A 130 -2.74 -9.57 -10.77
C ARG A 130 -1.43 -9.77 -10.00
N LEU A 131 -1.46 -10.66 -9.00
CA LEU A 131 -0.27 -10.97 -8.20
C LEU A 131 0.82 -11.63 -9.03
N ARG A 132 0.48 -12.57 -9.93
CA ARG A 132 1.46 -13.20 -10.82
C ARG A 132 2.18 -12.19 -11.69
N THR A 133 1.49 -11.19 -12.25
CA THR A 133 2.12 -10.13 -13.06
C THR A 133 3.19 -9.37 -12.26
N GLN A 134 2.96 -9.10 -10.98
CA GLN A 134 3.97 -8.48 -10.12
C GLN A 134 5.14 -9.44 -9.84
N LEU A 135 4.87 -10.69 -9.47
CA LEU A 135 5.91 -11.69 -9.19
C LEU A 135 6.77 -12.00 -10.42
N ASP A 136 6.19 -11.97 -11.61
CA ASP A 136 6.90 -12.13 -12.89
C ASP A 136 7.95 -11.03 -13.11
N ALA A 137 7.73 -9.82 -12.57
CA ALA A 137 8.71 -8.74 -12.65
C ALA A 137 10.03 -9.09 -11.90
N LEU A 138 9.97 -10.03 -10.94
CA LEU A 138 11.11 -10.49 -10.14
C LEU A 138 11.90 -11.65 -10.79
N LYS A 139 11.45 -12.18 -11.93
CA LYS A 139 12.14 -13.30 -12.61
C LYS A 139 13.57 -12.92 -13.00
N GLY A 140 14.55 -13.70 -12.56
CA GLY A 140 15.99 -13.48 -12.78
C GLY A 140 16.63 -12.47 -11.83
N TYR A 141 15.85 -11.82 -10.97
CA TYR A 141 16.38 -10.93 -9.93
C TYR A 141 16.99 -11.74 -8.79
N LYS A 142 18.19 -11.33 -8.35
CA LYS A 142 19.02 -12.03 -7.37
C LYS A 142 19.15 -11.31 -6.03
N GLY A 143 18.61 -10.10 -5.92
CA GLY A 143 18.58 -9.37 -4.65
C GLY A 143 17.41 -9.80 -3.77
N GLU A 144 17.32 -9.15 -2.63
CA GLU A 144 16.30 -9.42 -1.62
C GLU A 144 14.93 -8.89 -2.06
N LYS A 145 13.84 -9.56 -1.67
CA LYS A 145 12.49 -9.23 -2.13
C LYS A 145 11.49 -9.44 -1.02
N TYR A 146 10.67 -8.43 -0.77
CA TYR A 146 9.70 -8.42 0.32
C TYR A 146 8.40 -7.75 -0.13
N MET A 147 7.32 -8.07 0.56
CA MET A 147 5.98 -7.55 0.32
C MET A 147 5.29 -7.32 1.67
N VAL A 148 4.82 -6.11 1.91
CA VAL A 148 4.00 -5.75 3.07
C VAL A 148 2.54 -5.76 2.63
N PRO A 149 1.57 -6.12 3.48
CA PRO A 149 0.16 -6.01 3.13
C PRO A 149 -0.38 -4.58 3.28
N GLY A 150 -1.34 -4.25 2.43
CA GLY A 150 -2.16 -3.04 2.53
C GLY A 150 -3.59 -3.31 2.99
N ASN A 151 -4.43 -2.29 2.95
CA ASN A 151 -5.81 -2.40 3.39
C ASN A 151 -6.63 -3.33 2.48
N HIS A 152 -6.40 -3.35 1.17
CA HIS A 152 -7.13 -4.24 0.26
C HIS A 152 -6.80 -5.72 0.47
N ASP A 153 -5.54 -6.02 0.81
CA ASP A 153 -5.08 -7.40 1.08
C ASP A 153 -5.76 -7.97 2.35
N TRP A 154 -6.12 -7.09 3.28
CA TRP A 154 -6.89 -7.36 4.51
C TRP A 154 -8.40 -7.24 4.35
N ILE A 155 -8.93 -7.03 3.13
CA ILE A 155 -10.35 -6.71 2.92
C ILE A 155 -10.81 -5.55 3.84
N GLN A 156 -10.02 -4.48 3.94
CA GLN A 156 -10.26 -3.32 4.79
C GLN A 156 -10.32 -3.64 6.31
N GLY A 157 -9.69 -4.73 6.76
CA GLY A 157 -9.64 -5.10 8.18
C GLY A 157 -10.95 -5.71 8.72
N ILE A 158 -11.83 -6.16 7.84
CA ILE A 158 -13.08 -6.81 8.24
C ILE A 158 -12.88 -8.31 8.51
N LYS A 159 -13.92 -8.96 9.02
CA LYS A 159 -13.94 -10.41 9.25
C LYS A 159 -13.60 -11.19 7.97
N GLY A 160 -12.59 -12.05 8.05
CA GLY A 160 -12.08 -12.82 6.90
C GLY A 160 -10.80 -12.26 6.28
N GLY A 161 -10.39 -11.04 6.69
CA GLY A 161 -9.20 -10.35 6.18
C GLY A 161 -7.91 -11.14 6.40
N ARG A 162 -7.70 -11.66 7.62
CA ARG A 162 -6.53 -12.49 7.92
C ARG A 162 -6.47 -13.73 7.01
N GLU A 163 -7.59 -14.42 6.79
CA GLU A 163 -7.61 -15.59 5.91
C GLU A 163 -7.33 -15.24 4.45
N GLN A 164 -7.73 -14.04 4.00
CA GLN A 164 -7.42 -13.49 2.68
C GLN A 164 -5.92 -13.27 2.54
N LEU A 165 -5.33 -12.56 3.49
CA LEU A 165 -3.89 -12.31 3.56
C LEU A 165 -3.08 -13.61 3.58
N LEU A 166 -3.50 -14.58 4.40
CA LEU A 166 -2.84 -15.89 4.46
C LEU A 166 -2.91 -16.66 3.13
N ARG A 167 -3.97 -16.50 2.33
CA ARG A 167 -4.06 -17.08 0.99
C ARG A 167 -3.10 -16.39 0.02
N GLU A 168 -2.96 -15.08 0.13
CA GLU A 168 -2.02 -14.29 -0.66
C GLU A 168 -0.58 -14.67 -0.38
N GLN A 169 -0.16 -14.64 0.89
CA GLN A 169 1.15 -15.07 1.36
C GLN A 169 1.49 -16.46 0.83
N ARG A 170 0.61 -17.46 1.05
CA ARG A 170 0.84 -18.83 0.55
C ARG A 170 0.98 -18.89 -0.96
N TYR A 171 0.15 -18.17 -1.72
CA TYR A 171 0.23 -18.17 -3.18
C TYR A 171 1.52 -17.55 -3.67
N ALA A 172 1.89 -16.37 -3.15
CA ALA A 172 3.11 -15.66 -3.54
C ALA A 172 4.36 -16.49 -3.25
N GLU A 173 4.48 -16.98 -2.02
CA GLU A 173 5.63 -17.79 -1.57
C GLU A 173 5.73 -19.11 -2.34
N HIS A 174 4.60 -19.79 -2.57
CA HIS A 174 4.57 -21.01 -3.39
C HIS A 174 5.00 -20.72 -4.84
N TYR A 175 4.53 -19.62 -5.42
CA TYR A 175 4.91 -19.23 -6.78
C TYR A 175 6.42 -18.97 -6.89
N LEU A 176 6.99 -18.22 -5.94
CA LEU A 176 8.43 -17.95 -5.90
C LEU A 176 9.28 -19.21 -5.66
N ALA A 177 8.78 -20.15 -4.86
CA ALA A 177 9.46 -21.43 -4.61
C ALA A 177 9.33 -22.43 -5.77
N SER A 178 8.35 -22.25 -6.66
CA SER A 178 8.04 -23.23 -7.73
C SER A 178 9.10 -23.34 -8.82
N ASP A 179 9.93 -22.30 -9.01
CA ASP A 179 10.96 -22.25 -10.04
C ASP A 179 12.24 -21.58 -9.51
N SER A 180 13.12 -22.41 -8.93
CA SER A 180 14.42 -21.97 -8.41
C SER A 180 15.38 -21.42 -9.48
N ALA A 181 15.16 -21.72 -10.76
CA ALA A 181 15.95 -21.15 -11.84
C ALA A 181 15.50 -19.72 -12.16
N ALA A 182 14.19 -19.45 -12.04
CA ALA A 182 13.62 -18.12 -12.23
C ALA A 182 13.77 -17.23 -10.98
N PHE A 183 13.77 -17.80 -9.78
CA PHE A 183 13.74 -17.05 -8.53
C PHE A 183 14.81 -17.52 -7.53
N SER A 184 15.65 -16.58 -7.09
CA SER A 184 16.47 -16.77 -5.89
C SER A 184 15.61 -16.52 -4.64
N TYR A 185 14.85 -17.53 -4.20
CA TYR A 185 13.93 -17.44 -3.05
C TYR A 185 14.43 -18.33 -1.91
N THR A 186 14.51 -17.79 -0.70
CA THR A 186 15.21 -18.42 0.43
C THR A 186 14.45 -18.36 1.76
N GLY A 187 13.28 -17.73 1.82
CA GLY A 187 12.58 -17.48 3.08
C GLY A 187 11.38 -16.58 2.85
N ASP A 188 10.96 -15.83 3.87
CA ASP A 188 9.72 -15.05 3.84
C ASP A 188 9.68 -14.02 2.71
N PHE A 189 8.55 -13.94 2.00
CA PHE A 189 8.30 -12.87 1.02
C PHE A 189 7.29 -11.86 1.54
N LEU A 190 6.12 -12.33 2.01
CA LEU A 190 5.13 -11.46 2.61
C LEU A 190 5.46 -11.30 4.10
N VAL A 191 5.77 -10.08 4.51
CA VAL A 191 6.29 -9.72 5.83
C VAL A 191 5.56 -8.49 6.40
N PRO A 192 5.28 -8.45 7.71
CA PRO A 192 5.40 -9.54 8.68
C PRO A 192 4.49 -10.73 8.34
N ARG A 193 4.91 -11.95 8.72
CA ARG A 193 4.16 -13.17 8.40
C ARG A 193 2.82 -13.23 9.14
N ASP A 194 1.91 -14.01 8.58
CA ASP A 194 0.72 -14.56 9.23
C ASP A 194 -0.31 -13.53 9.74
N GLY A 195 -0.20 -12.30 9.21
CA GLY A 195 -1.00 -11.14 9.58
C GLY A 195 -0.63 -10.55 10.93
N CYS A 196 0.63 -10.68 11.36
CA CYS A 196 1.13 -10.09 12.60
C CYS A 196 1.61 -8.64 12.39
N PRO A 197 1.62 -7.79 13.44
CA PRO A 197 1.94 -6.36 13.30
C PRO A 197 3.40 -6.07 12.93
N GLY A 198 4.31 -7.03 13.17
CA GLY A 198 5.75 -6.77 13.23
C GLY A 198 6.17 -6.39 14.66
N PRO A 199 7.42 -5.94 14.87
CA PRO A 199 8.43 -5.62 13.85
C PRO A 199 9.02 -6.87 13.19
N TYR A 200 9.12 -6.88 11.86
CA TYR A 200 9.90 -7.89 11.13
C TYR A 200 11.24 -7.30 10.69
N GLU A 201 12.31 -7.64 11.41
CA GLU A 201 13.66 -7.09 11.22
C GLU A 201 14.44 -7.82 10.12
N ILE A 202 14.95 -7.07 9.15
CA ILE A 202 15.68 -7.56 7.98
C ILE A 202 17.03 -6.85 7.90
N ARG A 203 18.12 -7.60 8.07
CA ARG A 203 19.48 -7.07 7.90
C ARG A 203 19.87 -7.07 6.42
N LEU A 204 19.73 -5.93 5.75
CA LEU A 204 20.13 -5.77 4.35
C LEU A 204 21.65 -5.65 4.20
N ARG A 205 22.30 -4.98 5.15
CA ARG A 205 23.76 -4.85 5.25
C ARG A 205 24.21 -4.73 6.72
N ASP A 206 25.51 -4.65 6.93
CA ASP A 206 26.11 -4.38 8.25
C ASP A 206 25.63 -3.05 8.84
N ASP A 207 25.44 -2.05 7.98
CA ASP A 207 25.09 -0.66 8.31
C ASP A 207 23.67 -0.27 7.88
N LEU A 208 22.86 -1.22 7.38
CA LEU A 208 21.49 -0.96 6.94
C LEU A 208 20.57 -2.10 7.38
N VAL A 209 19.56 -1.73 8.17
CA VAL A 209 18.46 -2.61 8.58
C VAL A 209 17.15 -2.08 8.02
N MET A 210 16.27 -2.98 7.62
CA MET A 210 14.89 -2.70 7.27
C MET A 210 13.95 -3.32 8.30
N ILE A 211 12.91 -2.59 8.70
CA ILE A 211 11.89 -3.05 9.64
C ILE A 211 10.55 -2.98 8.92
N ALA A 212 9.94 -4.14 8.65
CA ALA A 212 8.61 -4.21 8.07
C ALA A 212 7.54 -4.23 9.17
N ILE A 213 6.47 -3.46 8.94
CA ILE A 213 5.34 -3.30 9.85
C ILE A 213 4.05 -3.48 9.04
N ASP A 214 3.14 -4.30 9.57
CA ASP A 214 1.77 -4.37 9.06
C ASP A 214 0.94 -3.25 9.70
N SER A 215 0.93 -2.07 9.08
CA SER A 215 0.11 -0.95 9.57
C SER A 215 -1.38 -1.25 9.60
N GLN A 216 -1.89 -2.07 8.68
CA GLN A 216 -3.33 -2.39 8.63
C GLN A 216 -3.75 -3.21 9.85
N TRP A 217 -2.84 -4.00 10.43
CA TRP A 217 -3.09 -4.68 11.70
C TRP A 217 -3.58 -3.71 12.78
N PHE A 218 -2.95 -2.54 12.92
CA PHE A 218 -3.30 -1.54 13.94
C PHE A 218 -4.68 -0.91 13.73
N LEU A 219 -5.12 -0.84 12.47
CA LEU A 219 -6.42 -0.28 12.06
C LEU A 219 -7.55 -1.33 11.99
N THR A 220 -7.19 -2.61 12.17
CA THR A 220 -8.10 -3.74 12.19
C THR A 220 -8.66 -3.96 13.60
N ASP A 221 -9.95 -4.24 13.71
CA ASP A 221 -10.58 -4.60 14.99
C ASP A 221 -9.86 -5.81 15.61
N GLN A 222 -9.65 -5.79 16.92
CA GLN A 222 -9.04 -6.89 17.68
C GLN A 222 -9.73 -8.23 17.41
N ALA A 223 -11.04 -8.24 17.15
CA ALA A 223 -11.78 -9.46 16.82
C ALA A 223 -11.38 -10.11 15.47
N ASN A 224 -10.74 -9.35 14.57
CA ASN A 224 -10.43 -9.76 13.20
C ASN A 224 -8.92 -9.90 12.91
N ARG A 225 -8.06 -9.69 13.91
CA ARG A 225 -6.59 -9.78 13.77
C ARG A 225 -5.98 -10.76 14.77
N PRO A 226 -4.81 -11.38 14.47
CA PRO A 226 -4.12 -12.22 15.43
C PRO A 226 -3.39 -11.39 16.49
N PHE A 227 -3.22 -11.94 17.69
CA PHE A 227 -2.46 -11.36 18.80
C PHE A 227 -1.98 -12.48 19.75
N GLY A 228 -1.25 -12.09 20.79
CA GLY A 228 -0.66 -12.98 21.79
C GLY A 228 0.43 -13.86 21.21
N ASP A 229 0.55 -15.10 21.70
CA ASP A 229 1.62 -16.04 21.32
C ASP A 229 1.81 -16.21 19.81
N ALA A 230 0.74 -16.07 19.02
CA ALA A 230 0.81 -16.18 17.56
C ALA A 230 1.65 -15.06 16.91
N CYS A 231 1.70 -13.88 17.53
CA CYS A 231 2.40 -12.70 17.01
C CYS A 231 3.42 -12.12 17.98
N GLY A 232 3.53 -12.65 19.19
CA GLY A 232 4.41 -12.14 20.24
C GLY A 232 3.96 -10.83 20.88
N ALA A 233 2.75 -10.32 20.58
CA ALA A 233 2.21 -9.09 21.15
C ALA A 233 0.71 -9.23 21.43
N ASP A 234 0.27 -8.94 22.66
CA ASP A 234 -1.13 -9.05 23.09
C ASP A 234 -1.98 -7.84 22.64
N ASN A 235 -1.34 -6.70 22.38
CA ASN A 235 -1.99 -5.43 22.07
C ASN A 235 -1.07 -4.51 21.24
N ALA A 236 -1.59 -3.34 20.85
CA ALA A 236 -0.86 -2.39 20.01
C ALA A 236 0.32 -1.75 20.75
N GLU A 237 0.17 -1.50 22.04
CA GLU A 237 1.20 -0.90 22.90
C GLU A 237 2.43 -1.80 22.99
N GLU A 238 2.24 -3.10 23.16
CA GLU A 238 3.32 -4.09 23.13
C GLU A 238 3.99 -4.19 21.75
N ALA A 239 3.21 -4.17 20.67
CA ALA A 239 3.77 -4.15 19.32
C ALA A 239 4.63 -2.88 19.09
N PHE A 240 4.17 -1.71 19.53
CA PHE A 240 4.96 -0.48 19.47
C PHE A 240 6.22 -0.53 20.34
N ALA A 241 6.14 -1.10 21.55
CA ALA A 241 7.30 -1.28 22.42
C ALA A 241 8.35 -2.20 21.76
N GLN A 242 7.91 -3.25 21.05
CA GLN A 242 8.81 -4.12 20.30
C GLN A 242 9.46 -3.39 19.11
N ILE A 243 8.69 -2.60 18.36
CA ILE A 243 9.22 -1.76 17.27
C ILE A 243 10.29 -0.80 17.84
N GLU A 244 9.99 -0.11 18.94
CA GLU A 244 10.94 0.77 19.62
C GLU A 244 12.21 0.01 20.04
N GLN A 245 12.06 -1.18 20.61
CA GLN A 245 13.20 -2.00 21.01
C GLN A 245 14.09 -2.40 19.83
N VAL A 246 13.52 -2.79 18.69
CA VAL A 246 14.27 -3.12 17.47
C VAL A 246 15.01 -1.89 16.92
N ILE A 247 14.37 -0.70 16.96
CA ILE A 247 15.00 0.56 16.58
C ILE A 247 16.18 0.87 17.51
N GLN A 248 16.01 0.77 18.83
CA GLN A 248 17.06 1.01 19.80
C GLN A 248 18.24 0.04 19.64
N ASN A 249 17.96 -1.24 19.36
CA ASN A 249 18.99 -2.26 19.11
C ASN A 249 19.82 -2.01 17.85
N ASN A 250 19.33 -1.21 16.92
CA ASN A 250 19.96 -0.90 15.64
C ASN A 250 20.31 0.60 15.48
N GLN A 251 20.35 1.36 16.57
CA GLN A 251 20.58 2.81 16.56
C GLN A 251 21.92 3.24 15.94
N ASP A 252 22.88 2.32 15.81
CA ASP A 252 24.18 2.51 15.17
C ASP A 252 24.15 2.30 13.64
N LYS A 253 23.00 1.90 13.07
CA LYS A 253 22.80 1.62 11.65
C LYS A 253 21.85 2.61 11.00
N HIS A 254 21.81 2.61 9.67
CA HIS A 254 20.69 3.18 8.93
C HIS A 254 19.46 2.29 9.09
N ILE A 255 18.34 2.87 9.51
CA ILE A 255 17.08 2.17 9.73
C ILE A 255 16.09 2.61 8.66
N LEU A 256 15.59 1.67 7.88
CA LEU A 256 14.50 1.87 6.94
C LEU A 256 13.24 1.19 7.49
N ILE A 257 12.20 1.96 7.81
CA ILE A 257 10.90 1.39 8.18
C ILE A 257 10.03 1.33 6.92
N VAL A 258 9.45 0.17 6.64
CA VAL A 258 8.53 -0.04 5.51
C VAL A 258 7.16 -0.48 6.00
N THR A 259 6.14 0.19 5.50
CA THR A 259 4.73 -0.02 5.86
C THR A 259 3.84 0.53 4.75
N HIS A 260 2.59 0.07 4.69
CA HIS A 260 1.61 0.53 3.71
C HIS A 260 1.07 1.94 4.01
N HIS A 261 0.53 2.17 5.21
CA HIS A 261 -0.07 3.46 5.53
C HIS A 261 0.98 4.57 5.74
N PRO A 262 0.81 5.74 5.10
CA PRO A 262 1.73 6.85 5.29
C PRO A 262 1.61 7.47 6.69
N MET A 263 2.72 7.93 7.25
CA MET A 263 2.73 8.73 8.49
C MET A 263 2.37 10.20 8.24
N TYR A 264 2.62 10.67 7.01
CA TYR A 264 2.27 12.00 6.51
C TYR A 264 1.87 11.86 5.05
N SER A 265 0.80 12.51 4.61
CA SER A 265 0.34 12.46 3.22
C SER A 265 -0.08 13.83 2.74
N ASP A 266 0.38 14.25 1.56
CA ASP A 266 -0.14 15.43 0.83
C ASP A 266 -1.31 15.04 -0.10
N GLY A 267 -1.83 13.81 0.02
CA GLY A 267 -2.92 13.26 -0.79
C GLY A 267 -4.27 13.28 -0.08
N ILE A 268 -5.26 12.60 -0.69
CA ILE A 268 -6.65 12.57 -0.19
C ILE A 268 -6.77 11.96 1.21
N HIS A 269 -5.92 10.97 1.54
CA HIS A 269 -5.85 10.35 2.87
C HIS A 269 -5.29 11.32 3.93
N GLY A 270 -4.52 12.34 3.54
CA GLY A 270 -4.07 13.41 4.45
C GLY A 270 -5.01 14.61 4.48
N GLY A 271 -6.21 14.51 3.90
CA GLY A 271 -7.19 15.60 3.90
C GLY A 271 -6.91 16.72 2.90
N TYR A 272 -6.00 16.52 1.94
CA TYR A 272 -5.65 17.53 0.94
C TYR A 272 -6.54 17.41 -0.30
N PHE A 273 -7.42 18.39 -0.47
CA PHE A 273 -8.34 18.49 -1.61
C PHE A 273 -8.20 19.84 -2.31
N THR A 274 -8.30 19.84 -3.63
CA THR A 274 -8.28 21.06 -4.44
C THR A 274 -9.63 21.77 -4.38
N PHE A 275 -9.67 23.07 -4.72
CA PHE A 275 -10.95 23.78 -4.87
C PHE A 275 -11.89 23.08 -5.88
N ALA A 276 -11.32 22.46 -6.92
CA ALA A 276 -12.11 21.69 -7.89
C ALA A 276 -12.80 20.49 -7.22
N ASP A 277 -12.16 19.80 -6.27
CA ASP A 277 -12.75 18.67 -5.56
C ASP A 277 -13.95 19.08 -4.69
N HIS A 278 -13.91 20.27 -4.10
CA HIS A 278 -15.03 20.83 -3.33
C HIS A 278 -16.23 21.25 -4.20
N VAL A 279 -15.97 21.63 -5.46
CA VAL A 279 -17.00 22.08 -6.39
C VAL A 279 -17.52 20.92 -7.25
N PHE A 280 -16.66 19.98 -7.62
CA PHE A 280 -16.94 18.84 -8.50
C PHE A 280 -16.60 17.52 -7.78
N PRO A 281 -17.26 17.19 -6.66
CA PRO A 281 -16.92 16.00 -5.86
C PRO A 281 -17.07 14.70 -6.64
N LEU A 282 -17.94 14.68 -7.66
CA LEU A 282 -18.13 13.51 -8.50
C LEU A 282 -16.95 13.26 -9.43
N SER A 283 -16.09 14.25 -9.71
CA SER A 283 -14.90 14.02 -10.53
C SER A 283 -13.77 13.31 -9.79
N ILE A 284 -13.83 13.29 -8.44
CA ILE A 284 -12.95 12.46 -7.60
C ILE A 284 -13.18 10.98 -7.92
N VAL A 285 -14.43 10.63 -8.21
CA VAL A 285 -14.89 9.27 -8.40
C VAL A 285 -15.02 8.89 -9.88
N PHE A 286 -15.64 9.77 -10.65
CA PHE A 286 -15.97 9.57 -12.05
C PHE A 286 -15.26 10.66 -12.87
N LYS A 287 -14.17 10.26 -13.53
CA LYS A 287 -13.26 11.11 -14.33
C LYS A 287 -13.90 12.21 -15.20
N TYR A 288 -15.12 11.99 -15.72
CA TYR A 288 -15.81 12.96 -16.59
C TYR A 288 -17.07 13.57 -15.97
N ALA A 289 -17.36 13.30 -14.70
CA ALA A 289 -18.52 13.82 -14.00
C ALA A 289 -18.25 15.20 -13.38
N PHE A 290 -18.06 16.20 -14.24
CA PHE A 290 -17.92 17.61 -13.83
C PHE A 290 -19.28 18.25 -13.52
N VAL A 291 -19.98 17.70 -12.53
CA VAL A 291 -21.24 18.26 -12.04
C VAL A 291 -20.94 19.16 -10.85
N PRO A 292 -21.19 20.49 -10.94
CA PRO A 292 -20.93 21.39 -9.84
C PRO A 292 -21.94 21.16 -8.71
N LEU A 293 -21.44 20.73 -7.55
CA LEU A 293 -22.20 20.52 -6.32
C LEU A 293 -21.55 21.32 -5.17
N PRO A 294 -21.50 22.67 -5.24
CA PRO A 294 -20.91 23.46 -4.16
C PRO A 294 -21.67 23.24 -2.85
N ILE A 295 -21.00 23.44 -1.72
CA ILE A 295 -21.50 23.19 -0.35
C ILE A 295 -21.67 21.68 -0.05
N ILE A 296 -22.49 20.97 -0.82
CA ILE A 296 -22.70 19.51 -0.65
C ILE A 296 -21.42 18.73 -0.99
N GLY A 297 -20.72 19.15 -2.04
CA GLY A 297 -19.48 18.53 -2.48
C GLY A 297 -18.31 18.71 -1.55
N SER A 298 -18.41 19.62 -0.57
CA SER A 298 -17.41 19.74 0.49
C SER A 298 -17.61 18.73 1.62
N ILE A 299 -18.75 18.02 1.69
CA ILE A 299 -19.01 17.03 2.76
C ILE A 299 -17.99 15.89 2.70
N TYR A 300 -17.73 15.32 1.51
CA TYR A 300 -16.78 14.21 1.36
C TYR A 300 -15.33 14.63 1.64
N PRO A 301 -14.78 15.71 1.02
CA PRO A 301 -13.46 16.24 1.37
C PRO A 301 -13.29 16.54 2.86
N LEU A 302 -14.26 17.22 3.48
CA LEU A 302 -14.18 17.55 4.90
C LEU A 302 -14.28 16.30 5.78
N ALA A 303 -15.12 15.32 5.43
CA ALA A 303 -15.19 14.07 6.18
C ALA A 303 -13.83 13.36 6.20
N ARG A 304 -13.18 13.21 5.04
CA ARG A 304 -11.85 12.59 4.97
C ARG A 304 -10.76 13.41 5.65
N GLN A 305 -10.79 14.73 5.51
CA GLN A 305 -9.87 15.64 6.20
C GLN A 305 -9.92 15.52 7.74
N TYR A 306 -11.07 15.12 8.31
CA TYR A 306 -11.23 14.95 9.75
C TYR A 306 -11.25 13.47 10.19
N GLY A 307 -10.68 12.56 9.40
CA GLY A 307 -10.57 11.14 9.77
C GLY A 307 -11.88 10.36 9.66
N GLY A 308 -12.72 10.70 8.67
CA GLY A 308 -14.03 10.08 8.47
C GLY A 308 -13.98 8.61 8.03
N ILE A 309 -12.82 8.16 7.55
CA ILE A 309 -12.49 6.76 7.24
C ILE A 309 -11.29 6.38 8.11
N ASN A 310 -11.26 5.14 8.60
CA ASN A 310 -10.17 4.64 9.45
C ASN A 310 -8.78 4.65 8.75
N GLN A 311 -8.76 4.79 7.43
CA GLN A 311 -7.56 4.88 6.59
C GLN A 311 -7.05 6.32 6.38
N ASP A 312 -7.71 7.33 6.95
CA ASP A 312 -7.32 8.72 6.80
C ASP A 312 -6.42 9.18 7.97
N ILE A 313 -5.51 10.12 7.69
CA ILE A 313 -4.63 10.77 8.66
C ILE A 313 -5.28 12.10 9.08
N PRO A 314 -5.77 12.24 10.32
CA PRO A 314 -6.39 13.47 10.82
C PRO A 314 -5.39 14.60 11.14
#